data_AF-A0A151K1T4-F1
#
_entry.id   AF-A0A151K1T4-F1
#
_cell.length_a   1.000
_cell.length_b   1.000
_cell.length_c   1.000
_cell.angle_alpha   90.00
_cell.angle_beta   90.00
_cell.angle_gamma   90.00
#
_symmetry.space_group_name_H-M   'P 1'
#
loop_
_entity.id
_entity.type
_entity.pdbx_description
1 polymer ?
#
loop_
_entity_poly.entity_id
_entity_poly.type
_entity_poly.pdbx_seq_one_letter_code
_entity_poly.pdbx_strand_id
1 'polypeptide(L)'
;YADSYGSWDNVIVQAVIKVTLQTLELSVKRKLGHVVMPSGTFCKLSSRYCIDADGSETYWSPVAIDNCHFDQYDILYEGLATRLVPQTNYTTPTVYTVTTQETTFALTKTVDIDVCGYKLSQTEHPKLFVLQTQKGRTFKTRGKITVDNLDIFLYVNSKFVYVEKHIKKQLTQLYRNIMEQKCALEKQVLQNALTLASIAPDETAYRIMREPGYTAVLSGEVLHLVKCIPVECKLRQAEHCYSELPVTHANTSFFLQPRTRILTKTGTIRDCNHLLPIMYKLHGIWFRLTPKPVEVIAPTIIQPMSHPTWHYTSSSSLATSGIYSTDDLDRLRAHIMFPVERPSIVNTLARGAMGNEIPAGSISLSNLLDEDSLNRIAESAGKRVWKGFVTFGSASAGVLAIFIIIRTAKLVIDTLIHGYALHTMYGWSLHLVGAVWSSVTHLLLHLGRRRDPQPQESTNAEPSDETPGPSAPPSPSEDQPSTSNSSTEALHLSHAHPNVVVSSTKEKQHAPAIYKTYTYTDLRKYLDVNVPNND
;
A
#
# COMPACT_ATOMS: atom_id res chain seq x y z
N TYR A 1 10.91 -70.21 25.58
CA TYR A 1 9.62 -69.49 25.46
C TYR A 1 8.87 -69.69 26.77
N ALA A 2 8.32 -68.62 27.34
CA ALA A 2 7.57 -68.69 28.59
C ALA A 2 6.20 -68.01 28.40
N ASP A 3 5.14 -68.68 28.82
CA ASP A 3 3.78 -68.16 28.84
C ASP A 3 3.16 -68.33 30.24
N SER A 4 1.87 -68.01 30.39
CA SER A 4 1.14 -68.12 31.65
C SER A 4 1.05 -69.55 32.23
N TYR A 5 1.48 -70.57 31.49
CA TYR A 5 1.40 -71.98 31.86
C TYR A 5 2.76 -72.62 32.11
N GLY A 6 3.88 -71.94 31.84
CA GLY A 6 5.22 -72.45 32.15
C GLY A 6 6.34 -71.82 31.32
N SER A 7 7.56 -72.30 31.55
CA SER A 7 8.76 -71.90 30.80
C SER A 7 9.49 -73.12 30.26
N TRP A 8 9.83 -73.08 28.97
CA TRP A 8 10.52 -74.15 28.27
C TRP A 8 11.72 -73.62 27.48
N ASP A 9 12.79 -74.40 27.47
CA ASP A 9 14.01 -74.15 26.70
C ASP A 9 14.05 -75.00 25.42
N ASN A 10 14.67 -74.49 24.34
CA ASN A 10 14.76 -75.13 23.02
C ASN A 10 13.41 -75.50 22.36
N VAL A 11 12.44 -74.59 22.38
CA VAL A 11 11.14 -74.76 21.71
C VAL A 11 11.02 -73.95 20.42
N ILE A 12 10.49 -74.59 19.38
CA ILE A 12 10.09 -73.94 18.13
C ILE A 12 8.68 -73.39 18.33
N VAL A 13 8.55 -72.08 18.41
CA VAL A 13 7.25 -71.41 18.54
C VAL A 13 6.72 -71.14 17.14
N GLN A 14 5.69 -71.89 16.75
CA GLN A 14 5.00 -71.67 15.48
C GLN A 14 3.82 -70.73 15.72
N ALA A 15 3.98 -69.46 15.34
CA ALA A 15 2.89 -68.50 15.31
C ALA A 15 2.19 -68.57 13.94
N VAL A 16 0.87 -68.72 13.95
CA VAL A 16 0.04 -68.67 12.73
C VAL A 16 -0.80 -67.40 12.79
N ILE A 17 -0.48 -66.44 11.93
CA ILE A 17 -1.27 -65.23 11.75
C ILE A 17 -2.27 -65.48 10.63
N LYS A 18 -3.57 -65.33 10.93
CA LYS A 18 -4.65 -65.43 9.95
C LYS A 18 -5.21 -64.03 9.69
N VAL A 19 -4.88 -63.46 8.53
CA VAL A 19 -5.42 -62.16 8.09
C VAL A 19 -6.68 -62.41 7.27
N THR A 20 -7.78 -61.79 7.67
CA THR A 20 -9.06 -61.83 6.93
C THR A 20 -9.30 -60.47 6.28
N LEU A 21 -9.38 -60.45 4.96
CA LEU A 21 -9.71 -59.26 4.18
C LEU A 21 -11.18 -59.31 3.79
N GLN A 22 -11.91 -58.22 4.00
CA GLN A 22 -13.30 -58.08 3.61
C GLN A 22 -13.50 -56.76 2.86
N THR A 23 -14.43 -56.75 1.90
CA THR A 23 -14.83 -55.54 1.17
C THR A 23 -16.26 -55.21 1.55
N LEU A 24 -16.48 -53.97 1.95
CA LEU A 24 -17.74 -53.49 2.52
C LEU A 24 -18.12 -52.16 1.86
N GLU A 25 -19.41 -51.90 1.69
CA GLU A 25 -19.92 -50.59 1.31
C GLU A 25 -20.30 -49.81 2.56
N LEU A 26 -19.70 -48.63 2.75
CA LEU A 26 -19.90 -47.79 3.93
C LEU A 26 -20.70 -46.55 3.59
N SER A 27 -21.63 -46.18 4.49
CA SER A 27 -22.39 -44.95 4.35
C SER A 27 -21.56 -43.73 4.75
N VAL A 28 -21.56 -42.70 3.90
CA VAL A 28 -20.78 -41.47 4.12
C VAL A 28 -21.72 -40.30 4.37
N LYS A 29 -21.62 -39.68 5.55
CA LYS A 29 -22.31 -38.43 5.87
C LYS A 29 -21.53 -37.25 5.29
N ARG A 30 -21.73 -36.97 3.99
CA ARG A 30 -21.01 -35.95 3.21
C ARG A 30 -20.96 -34.57 3.87
N LYS A 31 -22.09 -34.05 4.38
CA LYS A 31 -22.16 -32.72 5.03
C LYS A 31 -21.31 -32.60 6.30
N LEU A 32 -21.14 -33.70 7.02
CA LEU A 32 -20.36 -33.73 8.25
C LEU A 32 -18.91 -34.17 8.00
N GLY A 33 -18.58 -34.69 6.81
CA GLY A 33 -17.25 -35.21 6.49
C GLY A 33 -16.88 -36.48 7.25
N HIS A 34 -17.86 -37.34 7.56
CA HIS A 34 -17.65 -38.58 8.30
C HIS A 34 -18.08 -39.82 7.51
N VAL A 35 -17.33 -40.91 7.66
CA VAL A 35 -17.72 -42.27 7.27
C VAL A 35 -18.29 -42.97 8.50
N VAL A 36 -19.38 -43.71 8.32
CA VAL A 36 -19.99 -44.52 9.36
C VAL A 36 -19.54 -45.96 9.17
N MET A 37 -18.81 -46.49 10.16
CA MET A 37 -18.35 -47.88 10.16
C MET A 37 -19.49 -48.85 10.49
N PRO A 38 -19.36 -50.16 10.20
CA PRO A 38 -20.38 -51.15 10.53
C PRO A 38 -20.76 -51.19 12.02
N SER A 39 -19.81 -50.92 12.93
CA SER A 39 -20.11 -50.81 14.36
C SER A 39 -20.90 -49.54 14.76
N GLY A 40 -21.03 -48.57 13.84
CA GLY A 40 -21.57 -47.23 14.11
C GLY A 40 -20.52 -46.18 14.47
N THR A 41 -19.23 -46.53 14.49
CA THR A 41 -18.13 -45.59 14.75
C THR A 41 -18.02 -44.53 13.65
N PHE A 42 -17.82 -43.26 14.04
CA PHE A 42 -17.66 -42.14 13.11
C PHE A 42 -16.18 -41.84 12.90
N CYS A 43 -15.73 -41.91 11.65
CA CYS A 43 -14.35 -41.61 11.28
C CYS A 43 -14.30 -40.46 10.27
N LYS A 44 -13.27 -39.61 10.36
CA LYS A 44 -13.12 -38.46 9.47
C LYS A 44 -12.83 -38.93 8.05
N LEU A 45 -13.65 -38.55 7.07
CA LEU A 45 -13.51 -38.99 5.67
C LEU A 45 -12.12 -38.69 5.06
N SER A 46 -11.47 -37.61 5.52
CA SER A 46 -10.14 -37.20 5.03
C SER A 46 -8.99 -38.07 5.52
N SER A 47 -9.14 -38.85 6.60
CA SER A 47 -8.05 -39.67 7.14
C SER A 47 -7.73 -40.89 6.27
N ARG A 48 -8.67 -41.32 5.41
CA ARG A 48 -8.57 -42.52 4.54
C ARG A 48 -8.31 -43.84 5.27
N TYR A 49 -8.42 -43.80 6.59
CA TYR A 49 -8.10 -44.87 7.51
C TYR A 49 -8.88 -44.69 8.79
N CYS A 50 -9.39 -45.80 9.33
CA CYS A 50 -9.94 -45.87 10.68
C CYS A 50 -9.84 -47.28 11.25
N ILE A 51 -9.79 -47.37 12.57
CA ILE A 51 -9.98 -48.62 13.31
C ILE A 51 -11.43 -48.64 13.76
N ASP A 52 -12.18 -49.66 13.36
CA ASP A 52 -13.55 -49.85 13.81
C ASP A 52 -13.59 -50.42 15.25
N ALA A 53 -14.73 -50.32 15.94
CA ALA A 53 -14.83 -50.71 17.36
C ALA A 53 -14.60 -52.20 17.62
N ASP A 54 -14.69 -53.03 16.59
CA ASP A 54 -14.34 -54.46 16.59
C ASP A 54 -12.84 -54.72 16.41
N GLY A 55 -12.03 -53.66 16.26
CA GLY A 55 -10.58 -53.74 16.01
C GLY A 55 -10.21 -53.89 14.54
N SER A 56 -11.18 -53.86 13.62
CA SER A 56 -10.93 -53.99 12.19
C SER A 56 -10.31 -52.72 11.60
N GLU A 57 -9.17 -52.86 10.94
CA GLU A 57 -8.54 -51.77 10.19
C GLU A 57 -9.24 -51.57 8.84
N THR A 58 -9.83 -50.39 8.65
CA THR A 58 -10.61 -50.06 7.45
C THR A 58 -9.96 -48.92 6.68
N TYR A 59 -9.80 -49.11 5.37
CA TYR A 59 -9.25 -48.14 4.45
C TYR A 59 -10.23 -47.86 3.32
N TRP A 60 -10.25 -46.62 2.81
CA TRP A 60 -11.10 -46.25 1.68
C TRP A 60 -10.40 -45.33 0.70
N SER A 61 -10.79 -45.45 -0.57
CA SER A 61 -10.37 -44.53 -1.64
C SER A 61 -10.95 -43.13 -1.39
N PRO A 62 -10.24 -42.05 -1.78
CA PRO A 62 -10.77 -40.70 -1.68
C PRO A 62 -12.09 -40.60 -2.47
N VAL A 63 -13.17 -40.32 -1.75
CA VAL A 63 -14.46 -40.00 -2.38
C VAL A 63 -14.32 -38.65 -3.05
N ALA A 64 -14.69 -38.56 -4.34
CA ALA A 64 -14.70 -37.29 -5.06
C ALA A 64 -15.52 -36.27 -4.27
N ILE A 65 -14.85 -35.22 -3.82
CA ILE A 65 -15.53 -34.06 -3.22
C ILE A 65 -16.38 -33.48 -4.36
N ASP A 66 -17.66 -33.26 -4.09
CA ASP A 66 -18.58 -32.67 -5.04
C ASP A 66 -18.19 -31.19 -5.23
N ASN A 67 -17.18 -30.95 -6.07
CA ASN A 67 -16.59 -29.62 -6.28
C ASN A 67 -17.35 -28.83 -7.38
N CYS A 68 -18.50 -29.30 -7.83
CA CYS A 68 -19.36 -28.59 -8.81
C CYS A 68 -20.22 -27.48 -8.17
N HIS A 69 -19.90 -27.08 -6.93
CA HIS A 69 -20.49 -25.92 -6.26
C HIS A 69 -19.76 -24.63 -6.69
N PHE A 70 -20.06 -24.13 -7.89
CA PHE A 70 -19.47 -22.89 -8.44
C PHE A 70 -19.71 -21.65 -7.57
N ASP A 71 -20.70 -21.70 -6.68
CA ASP A 71 -20.97 -20.72 -5.64
C ASP A 71 -19.83 -20.58 -4.62
N GLN A 72 -19.03 -21.62 -4.40
CA GLN A 72 -17.90 -21.61 -3.46
C GLN A 72 -16.63 -20.96 -4.03
N TYR A 73 -16.61 -20.63 -5.32
CA TYR A 73 -15.45 -20.04 -5.99
C TYR A 73 -15.78 -18.63 -6.47
N ASP A 74 -14.87 -17.69 -6.24
CA ASP A 74 -14.95 -16.33 -6.77
C ASP A 74 -13.82 -16.03 -7.74
N ILE A 75 -14.13 -15.24 -8.78
CA ILE A 75 -13.16 -14.85 -9.82
C ILE A 75 -12.45 -13.58 -9.35
N LEU A 76 -11.19 -13.72 -8.97
CA LEU A 76 -10.34 -12.58 -8.57
C LEU A 76 -9.86 -11.76 -9.77
N TYR A 77 -9.51 -12.45 -10.87
CA TYR A 77 -9.01 -11.82 -12.09
C TYR A 77 -9.43 -12.61 -13.32
N GLU A 78 -9.86 -11.90 -14.36
CA GLU A 78 -10.17 -12.46 -15.68
C GLU A 78 -9.52 -11.56 -16.74
N GLY A 79 -8.60 -12.11 -17.53
CA GLY A 79 -7.86 -11.36 -18.52
C GLY A 79 -6.58 -12.03 -18.99
N LEU A 80 -5.73 -11.26 -19.67
CA LEU A 80 -4.45 -11.74 -20.18
C LEU A 80 -3.41 -11.80 -19.05
N ALA A 81 -2.82 -12.98 -18.87
CA ALA A 81 -1.70 -13.19 -17.95
C ALA A 81 -0.44 -13.62 -18.71
N THR A 82 0.72 -13.21 -18.20
CA THR A 82 2.01 -13.68 -18.73
C THR A 82 2.36 -15.01 -18.09
N ARG A 83 2.55 -16.04 -18.91
CA ARG A 83 2.98 -17.38 -18.46
C ARG A 83 4.47 -17.56 -18.67
N LEU A 84 5.22 -17.68 -17.58
CA LEU A 84 6.65 -17.97 -17.58
C LEU A 84 6.85 -19.48 -17.50
N VAL A 85 7.35 -20.06 -18.59
CA VAL A 85 7.62 -21.51 -18.71
C VAL A 85 9.14 -21.73 -18.73
N PRO A 86 9.66 -22.71 -17.97
CA PRO A 86 11.08 -23.07 -18.01
C PRO A 86 11.50 -23.56 -19.41
N GLN A 87 12.67 -23.10 -19.90
CA GLN A 87 13.15 -23.41 -21.25
C GLN A 87 13.71 -24.84 -21.40
N THR A 88 14.37 -25.40 -20.39
CA THR A 88 14.94 -26.77 -20.44
C THR A 88 15.24 -27.29 -19.02
N ASN A 89 14.72 -28.47 -18.68
CA ASN A 89 14.97 -29.31 -17.50
C ASN A 89 14.78 -28.71 -16.08
N TYR A 90 13.62 -29.08 -15.53
CA TYR A 90 13.30 -29.49 -14.15
C TYR A 90 13.99 -28.78 -12.99
N THR A 91 13.33 -27.75 -12.48
CA THR A 91 13.26 -27.36 -11.05
C THR A 91 12.47 -26.07 -10.89
N THR A 92 12.37 -25.25 -11.96
CA THR A 92 11.63 -24.00 -11.92
C THR A 92 10.16 -24.23 -12.29
N PRO A 93 9.22 -24.03 -11.35
CA PRO A 93 7.80 -24.19 -11.62
C PRO A 93 7.29 -23.12 -12.60
N THR A 94 6.20 -23.42 -13.30
CA THR A 94 5.54 -22.45 -14.19
C THR A 94 4.97 -21.31 -13.35
N VAL A 95 5.25 -20.07 -13.70
CA VAL A 95 4.77 -18.88 -12.97
C VAL A 95 3.83 -18.08 -13.85
N TYR A 96 2.66 -17.75 -13.31
CA TYR A 96 1.70 -16.83 -13.92
C TYR A 96 1.86 -15.46 -13.28
N THR A 97 2.08 -14.44 -14.10
CA THR A 97 2.23 -13.05 -13.61
C THR A 97 1.26 -12.14 -14.32
N VAL A 98 0.58 -11.30 -13.54
CA VAL A 98 -0.29 -10.22 -14.01
C VAL A 98 0.24 -8.92 -13.45
N THR A 99 0.39 -7.91 -14.31
CA THR A 99 0.84 -6.57 -13.96
C THR A 99 -0.06 -5.56 -14.67
N THR A 100 -1.14 -5.16 -14.01
CA THR A 100 -2.08 -4.14 -14.48
C THR A 100 -2.14 -2.98 -13.47
N GLN A 101 -2.86 -1.89 -13.80
CA GLN A 101 -3.01 -0.76 -12.87
C GLN A 101 -3.78 -1.13 -11.60
N GLU A 102 -4.75 -2.04 -11.70
CA GLU A 102 -5.62 -2.44 -10.58
C GLU A 102 -5.17 -3.75 -9.92
N THR A 103 -4.68 -4.71 -10.72
CA THR A 103 -4.30 -6.04 -10.23
C THR A 103 -2.86 -6.40 -10.56
N THR A 104 -2.11 -6.78 -9.54
CA THR A 104 -0.74 -7.28 -9.68
C THR A 104 -0.53 -8.48 -8.79
N PHE A 105 -0.10 -9.59 -9.37
CA PHE A 105 0.25 -10.81 -8.64
C PHE A 105 1.20 -11.71 -9.43
N ALA A 106 1.90 -12.58 -8.72
CA ALA A 106 2.64 -13.70 -9.29
C ALA A 106 2.23 -14.97 -8.55
N LEU A 107 1.83 -16.01 -9.29
CA LEU A 107 1.41 -17.29 -8.76
C LEU A 107 2.17 -18.42 -9.44
N THR A 108 2.66 -19.33 -8.64
CA THR A 108 3.47 -20.47 -9.03
C THR A 108 2.60 -21.72 -9.10
N LYS A 109 2.53 -22.33 -10.27
CA LYS A 109 1.82 -23.60 -10.46
C LYS A 109 2.50 -24.72 -9.67
N THR A 110 1.71 -25.47 -8.91
CA THR A 110 2.14 -26.66 -8.15
C THR A 110 1.65 -27.94 -8.82
N VAL A 111 0.34 -28.17 -8.85
CA VAL A 111 -0.29 -29.37 -9.41
C VAL A 111 -1.55 -29.01 -10.20
N ASP A 112 -1.93 -29.84 -11.17
CA ASP A 112 -3.23 -29.71 -11.83
C ASP A 112 -4.28 -30.57 -11.13
N ILE A 113 -5.45 -29.99 -10.90
CA ILE A 113 -6.61 -30.65 -10.31
C ILE A 113 -7.79 -30.55 -11.28
N ASP A 114 -8.56 -31.63 -11.40
CA ASP A 114 -9.81 -31.64 -12.17
C ASP A 114 -10.99 -31.32 -11.25
N VAL A 115 -11.72 -30.25 -11.57
CA VAL A 115 -12.91 -29.80 -10.84
C VAL A 115 -14.02 -29.55 -11.85
N CYS A 116 -15.10 -30.36 -11.76
CA CYS A 116 -16.29 -30.21 -12.61
C CYS A 116 -16.00 -30.19 -14.13
N GLY A 117 -15.04 -30.99 -14.60
CA GLY A 117 -14.61 -31.03 -16.01
C GLY A 117 -13.64 -29.91 -16.43
N TYR A 118 -13.23 -29.05 -15.50
CA TYR A 118 -12.19 -28.05 -15.70
C TYR A 118 -10.87 -28.49 -15.06
N LYS A 119 -9.76 -28.30 -15.79
CA LYS A 119 -8.41 -28.47 -15.26
C LYS A 119 -7.92 -27.15 -14.65
N LEU A 120 -7.96 -27.07 -13.33
CA LEU A 120 -7.44 -25.93 -12.59
C LEU A 120 -5.99 -26.22 -12.17
N SER A 121 -5.11 -25.24 -12.37
CA SER A 121 -3.76 -25.29 -11.81
C SER A 121 -3.80 -24.76 -10.37
N GLN A 122 -3.52 -25.63 -9.41
CA GLN A 122 -3.26 -25.24 -8.03
C GLN A 122 -1.97 -24.42 -7.95
N THR A 123 -1.95 -23.48 -7.01
CA THR A 123 -0.81 -22.59 -6.79
C THR A 123 -0.09 -22.90 -5.48
N GLU A 124 0.93 -22.14 -5.13
CA GLU A 124 1.57 -22.20 -3.81
C GLU A 124 0.61 -21.80 -2.68
N HIS A 125 -0.47 -21.09 -3.00
CA HIS A 125 -1.51 -20.78 -2.04
C HIS A 125 -2.68 -21.78 -2.17
N PRO A 126 -3.09 -22.47 -1.10
CA PRO A 126 -4.05 -23.57 -1.18
C PRO A 126 -5.46 -23.15 -1.63
N LYS A 127 -5.80 -21.86 -1.50
CA LYS A 127 -7.08 -21.26 -1.90
C LYS A 127 -7.06 -20.60 -3.28
N LEU A 128 -5.89 -20.45 -3.90
CA LEU A 128 -5.78 -19.80 -5.21
C LEU A 128 -5.55 -20.83 -6.30
N PHE A 129 -6.39 -20.73 -7.32
CA PHE A 129 -6.37 -21.60 -8.49
C PHE A 129 -6.32 -20.76 -9.76
N VAL A 130 -5.60 -21.26 -10.76
CA VAL A 130 -5.50 -20.64 -12.08
C VAL A 130 -6.20 -21.55 -13.08
N LEU A 131 -7.23 -21.03 -13.74
CA LEU A 131 -7.86 -21.70 -14.87
C LEU A 131 -7.34 -21.07 -16.17
N GLN A 132 -6.68 -21.86 -17.00
CA GLN A 132 -6.34 -21.44 -18.35
C GLN A 132 -7.53 -21.71 -19.27
N THR A 133 -8.15 -20.66 -19.80
CA THR A 133 -9.32 -20.75 -20.68
C THR A 133 -9.16 -19.93 -21.96
N GLN A 134 -10.06 -20.16 -22.93
CA GLN A 134 -10.18 -19.40 -24.17
C GLN A 134 -11.28 -18.34 -24.05
N LYS A 135 -11.18 -17.28 -24.86
CA LYS A 135 -12.13 -16.16 -24.86
C LYS A 135 -13.56 -16.67 -25.10
N GLY A 136 -14.47 -16.41 -24.16
CA GLY A 136 -15.87 -16.84 -24.20
C GLY A 136 -16.22 -18.11 -23.42
N ARG A 137 -15.22 -18.85 -22.88
CA ARG A 137 -15.45 -19.94 -21.93
C ARG A 137 -15.13 -19.46 -20.52
N THR A 138 -16.14 -19.00 -19.80
CA THR A 138 -15.99 -18.52 -18.42
C THR A 138 -16.33 -19.65 -17.44
N PHE A 139 -15.59 -19.72 -16.33
CA PHE A 139 -15.85 -20.70 -15.26
C PHE A 139 -17.13 -20.34 -14.47
N LYS A 140 -17.32 -19.04 -14.25
CA LYS A 140 -18.44 -18.39 -13.57
C LYS A 140 -18.56 -16.99 -14.16
N THR A 141 -19.72 -16.36 -14.07
CA THR A 141 -19.84 -14.93 -14.38
C THR A 141 -19.15 -14.12 -13.28
N ARG A 142 -18.29 -13.16 -13.64
CA ARG A 142 -17.63 -12.30 -12.66
C ARG A 142 -18.68 -11.51 -11.89
N GLY A 143 -18.71 -11.72 -10.57
CA GLY A 143 -19.59 -11.04 -9.64
C GLY A 143 -18.80 -10.40 -8.50
N LYS A 144 -19.52 -9.79 -7.55
CA LYS A 144 -18.92 -9.22 -6.36
C LYS A 144 -18.35 -10.35 -5.49
N ILE A 145 -17.10 -10.22 -5.04
CA ILE A 145 -16.47 -11.23 -4.18
C ILE A 145 -17.21 -11.25 -2.84
N THR A 146 -17.49 -12.45 -2.34
CA THR A 146 -18.10 -12.63 -1.02
C THR A 146 -17.09 -12.33 0.07
N VAL A 147 -17.52 -11.73 1.18
CA VAL A 147 -16.57 -11.31 2.23
C VAL A 147 -15.88 -12.51 2.88
N ASP A 148 -16.55 -13.67 2.94
CA ASP A 148 -15.99 -14.92 3.46
C ASP A 148 -14.80 -15.44 2.64
N ASN A 149 -14.72 -15.09 1.36
CA ASN A 149 -13.62 -15.46 0.46
C ASN A 149 -12.49 -14.42 0.46
N LEU A 150 -12.67 -13.26 1.09
CA LEU A 150 -11.64 -12.23 1.22
C LEU A 150 -10.72 -12.56 2.40
N ASP A 151 -9.41 -12.54 2.14
CA ASP A 151 -8.39 -12.94 3.12
C ASP A 151 -7.20 -11.96 3.07
N ILE A 152 -7.07 -11.13 4.11
CA ILE A 152 -6.02 -10.10 4.18
C ILE A 152 -4.61 -10.70 4.15
N PHE A 153 -4.41 -11.89 4.72
CA PHE A 153 -3.12 -12.56 4.69
C PHE A 153 -2.80 -13.03 3.28
N LEU A 154 -3.79 -13.55 2.57
CA LEU A 154 -3.64 -13.92 1.17
C LEU A 154 -3.27 -12.71 0.30
N TYR A 155 -3.89 -11.55 0.54
CA TYR A 155 -3.55 -10.31 -0.15
C TYR A 155 -2.08 -9.92 0.07
N VAL A 156 -1.64 -9.87 1.32
CA VAL A 156 -0.27 -9.50 1.68
C VAL A 156 0.75 -10.52 1.16
N ASN A 157 0.48 -11.82 1.33
CA ASN A 157 1.35 -12.90 0.85
C ASN A 157 1.53 -12.86 -0.67
N SER A 158 0.45 -12.60 -1.42
CA SER A 158 0.52 -12.47 -2.88
C SER A 158 1.45 -11.35 -3.33
N LYS A 159 1.49 -10.22 -2.60
CA LYS A 159 2.41 -9.12 -2.86
C LYS A 159 3.86 -9.49 -2.55
N PHE A 160 4.11 -10.17 -1.43
CA PHE A 160 5.46 -10.65 -1.10
C PHE A 160 6.00 -11.61 -2.16
N VAL A 161 5.19 -12.58 -2.59
CA VAL A 161 5.55 -13.49 -3.67
C VAL A 161 5.86 -12.72 -4.95
N TYR A 162 5.01 -11.76 -5.33
CA TYR A 162 5.27 -10.93 -6.51
C TYR A 162 6.62 -10.19 -6.42
N VAL A 163 6.92 -9.55 -5.28
CA VAL A 163 8.19 -8.84 -5.06
C VAL A 163 9.39 -9.77 -5.20
N GLU A 164 9.34 -10.93 -4.52
CA GLU A 164 10.40 -11.94 -4.58
C GLU A 164 10.67 -12.35 -6.04
N LYS A 165 9.61 -12.66 -6.80
CA LYS A 165 9.73 -13.07 -8.21
C LYS A 165 10.26 -11.94 -9.09
N HIS A 166 9.78 -10.70 -8.89
CA HIS A 166 10.25 -9.54 -9.65
C HIS A 166 11.75 -9.30 -9.42
N ILE A 167 12.18 -9.26 -8.15
CA ILE A 167 13.60 -9.09 -7.78
C ILE A 167 14.45 -10.22 -8.36
N LYS A 168 14.02 -11.48 -8.19
CA LYS A 168 14.74 -12.65 -8.72
C LYS A 168 14.91 -12.56 -10.24
N LYS A 169 13.88 -12.13 -10.97
CA LYS A 169 13.94 -11.94 -12.42
C LYS A 169 14.94 -10.85 -12.80
N GLN A 170 14.86 -9.67 -12.16
CA GLN A 170 15.77 -8.55 -12.42
C GLN A 170 17.23 -8.93 -12.13
N LEU A 171 17.49 -9.60 -11.01
CA LEU A 171 18.83 -10.02 -10.63
C LEU A 171 19.39 -11.08 -11.59
N THR A 172 18.56 -12.02 -12.05
CA THR A 172 18.96 -13.03 -13.02
C THR A 172 19.28 -12.40 -14.38
N GLN A 173 18.50 -11.41 -14.81
CA GLN A 173 18.75 -10.66 -16.05
C GLN A 173 20.07 -9.86 -15.95
N LEU A 174 20.27 -9.15 -14.84
CA LEU A 174 21.52 -8.44 -14.57
C LEU A 174 22.72 -9.37 -14.60
N TYR A 175 22.63 -10.51 -13.92
CA TYR A 175 23.70 -11.50 -13.88
C TYR A 175 24.08 -12.01 -15.29
N ARG A 176 23.07 -12.33 -16.12
CA ARG A 176 23.30 -12.74 -17.51
C ARG A 176 24.00 -11.66 -18.32
N ASN A 177 23.52 -10.42 -18.23
CA ASN A 177 24.11 -9.29 -18.96
C ASN A 177 25.56 -9.03 -18.53
N ILE A 178 25.86 -9.05 -17.23
CA ILE A 178 27.23 -8.88 -16.71
C ILE A 178 28.13 -10.01 -17.22
N MET A 179 27.64 -11.26 -17.21
CA MET A 179 28.45 -12.40 -17.63
C MET A 179 28.76 -12.36 -19.12
N GLU A 180 27.80 -11.95 -19.95
CA GLU A 180 27.98 -11.75 -21.38
C GLU A 180 28.98 -10.62 -21.67
N GLN A 181 28.84 -9.48 -20.99
CA GLN A 181 29.77 -8.36 -21.11
C GLN A 181 31.19 -8.74 -20.66
N LYS A 182 31.33 -9.46 -19.55
CA LYS A 182 32.61 -9.97 -19.09
C LYS A 182 33.24 -10.89 -20.13
N CYS A 183 32.48 -11.82 -20.70
CA CYS A 183 32.97 -12.72 -21.74
C CYS A 183 33.43 -11.96 -22.98
N ALA A 184 32.65 -10.97 -23.44
CA ALA A 184 33.01 -10.13 -24.58
C ALA A 184 34.30 -9.33 -24.31
N LEU A 185 34.46 -8.77 -23.11
CA LEU A 185 35.67 -8.06 -22.72
C LEU A 185 36.88 -8.99 -22.62
N GLU A 186 36.73 -10.17 -22.01
CA GLU A 186 37.81 -11.16 -21.92
C GLU A 186 38.26 -11.63 -23.30
N LYS A 187 37.31 -11.82 -24.23
CA LYS A 187 37.62 -12.10 -25.64
C LYS A 187 38.43 -10.98 -26.29
N GLN A 188 38.03 -9.72 -26.11
CA GLN A 188 38.77 -8.56 -26.63
C GLN A 188 40.17 -8.44 -26.01
N VAL A 189 40.30 -8.67 -24.71
CA VAL A 189 41.61 -8.66 -24.03
C VAL A 189 42.51 -9.75 -24.59
N LEU A 190 41.99 -10.95 -24.84
CA LEU A 190 42.76 -12.04 -25.42
C LEU A 190 43.16 -11.73 -26.88
N GLN A 191 42.24 -11.21 -27.69
CA GLN A 191 42.56 -10.79 -29.06
C GLN A 191 43.66 -9.73 -29.08
N ASN A 192 43.55 -8.69 -28.25
CA ASN A 192 44.58 -7.65 -28.13
C ASN A 192 45.92 -8.22 -27.65
N ALA A 193 45.91 -9.15 -26.68
CA ALA A 193 47.13 -9.82 -26.23
C ALA A 193 47.78 -10.63 -27.36
N LEU A 194 46.99 -11.37 -28.15
CA LEU A 194 47.52 -12.15 -29.28
C LEU A 194 48.17 -11.26 -30.36
N THR A 195 47.68 -10.02 -30.57
CA THR A 195 48.35 -9.08 -31.50
C THR A 195 49.76 -8.67 -31.03
N LEU A 196 50.03 -8.73 -29.73
CA LEU A 196 51.35 -8.44 -29.15
C LEU A 196 52.28 -9.66 -29.13
N ALA A 197 51.76 -10.86 -29.40
CA ALA A 197 52.51 -12.11 -29.23
C ALA A 197 53.78 -12.19 -30.11
N SER A 198 53.75 -11.60 -31.30
CA SER A 198 54.90 -11.60 -32.22
C SER A 198 55.97 -10.55 -31.87
N ILE A 199 55.61 -9.51 -31.13
CA ILE A 199 56.50 -8.37 -30.80
C ILE A 199 57.07 -8.52 -29.40
N ALA A 200 56.22 -8.90 -28.43
CA ALA A 200 56.54 -9.00 -27.02
C ALA A 200 55.81 -10.20 -26.39
N PRO A 201 56.34 -11.42 -26.57
CA PRO A 201 55.68 -12.64 -26.12
C PRO A 201 55.63 -12.76 -24.58
N ASP A 202 56.63 -12.25 -23.88
CA ASP A 202 56.69 -12.16 -22.42
C ASP A 202 55.61 -11.22 -21.84
N GLU A 203 55.41 -10.06 -22.45
CA GLU A 203 54.31 -9.14 -22.11
C GLU A 203 52.92 -9.74 -22.41
N THR A 204 52.83 -10.51 -23.51
CA THR A 204 51.62 -11.24 -23.86
C THR A 204 51.29 -12.30 -22.81
N ALA A 205 52.28 -13.07 -22.36
CA ALA A 205 52.11 -14.02 -21.27
C ALA A 205 51.62 -13.34 -19.99
N TYR A 206 52.23 -12.22 -19.61
CA TYR A 206 51.79 -11.42 -18.47
C TYR A 206 50.34 -10.94 -18.61
N ARG A 207 49.93 -10.51 -19.81
CA ARG A 207 48.56 -10.02 -20.06
C ARG A 207 47.51 -11.13 -19.98
N ILE A 208 47.84 -12.33 -20.48
CA ILE A 208 46.95 -13.49 -20.48
C ILE A 208 46.83 -14.06 -19.06
N MET A 209 47.97 -14.29 -18.39
CA MET A 209 48.01 -14.92 -17.07
C MET A 209 47.64 -13.96 -15.93
N ARG A 210 47.75 -12.63 -16.16
CA ARG A 210 47.48 -11.56 -15.17
C ARG A 210 48.41 -11.58 -13.96
N GLU A 211 49.49 -12.36 -14.00
CA GLU A 211 50.52 -12.45 -12.96
C GLU A 211 51.93 -12.55 -13.60
N PRO A 212 52.98 -12.04 -12.92
CA PRO A 212 54.36 -12.23 -13.38
C PRO A 212 54.82 -13.68 -13.19
N GLY A 213 55.91 -14.06 -13.86
CA GLY A 213 56.46 -15.43 -13.76
C GLY A 213 55.98 -16.40 -14.84
N TYR A 214 55.44 -15.88 -15.94
CA TYR A 214 55.22 -16.63 -17.16
C TYR A 214 55.91 -15.94 -18.32
N THR A 215 56.41 -16.72 -19.25
CA THR A 215 56.90 -16.25 -20.55
C THR A 215 56.15 -16.98 -21.65
N ALA A 216 56.16 -16.44 -22.86
CA ALA A 216 55.63 -17.13 -24.01
C ALA A 216 56.70 -17.36 -25.08
N VAL A 217 56.54 -18.45 -25.82
CA VAL A 217 57.36 -18.75 -26.99
C VAL A 217 56.43 -19.03 -28.16
N LEU A 218 56.63 -18.31 -29.26
CA LEU A 218 55.85 -18.49 -30.48
C LEU A 218 56.49 -19.60 -31.33
N SER A 219 55.67 -20.57 -31.73
CA SER A 219 56.05 -21.69 -32.60
C SER A 219 55.01 -21.81 -33.73
N GLY A 220 55.27 -21.16 -34.86
CA GLY A 220 54.27 -21.04 -35.93
C GLY A 220 53.03 -20.28 -35.47
N GLU A 221 51.85 -20.88 -35.62
CA GLU A 221 50.57 -20.31 -35.14
C GLU A 221 50.28 -20.60 -33.65
N VAL A 222 51.16 -21.35 -32.97
CA VAL A 222 50.95 -21.76 -31.58
C VAL A 222 51.76 -20.89 -30.63
N LEU A 223 51.12 -20.43 -29.56
CA LEU A 223 51.77 -19.71 -28.45
C LEU A 223 51.94 -20.64 -27.25
N HIS A 224 53.17 -20.99 -26.91
CA HIS A 224 53.49 -21.81 -25.74
C HIS A 224 53.70 -20.93 -24.52
N LEU A 225 52.86 -21.09 -23.50
CA LEU A 225 53.02 -20.44 -22.20
C LEU A 225 53.90 -21.30 -21.29
N VAL A 226 55.00 -20.73 -20.79
CA VAL A 226 55.97 -21.41 -19.95
C VAL A 226 56.03 -20.70 -18.59
N LYS A 227 55.86 -21.45 -17.50
CA LYS A 227 55.97 -20.94 -16.14
C LYS A 227 57.45 -20.86 -15.72
N CYS A 228 57.87 -19.68 -15.28
CA CYS A 228 59.22 -19.42 -14.80
C CYS A 228 59.40 -19.93 -13.35
N ILE A 229 60.62 -20.33 -13.02
CA ILE A 229 61.01 -20.71 -11.66
C ILE A 229 61.35 -19.42 -10.89
N PRO A 230 60.70 -19.14 -9.75
CA PRO A 230 60.99 -17.96 -8.95
C PRO A 230 62.36 -18.06 -8.29
N VAL A 231 63.13 -16.96 -8.31
CA VAL A 231 64.46 -16.88 -7.68
C VAL A 231 64.63 -15.55 -6.96
N GLU A 232 65.39 -15.55 -5.87
CA GLU A 232 65.67 -14.35 -5.09
C GLU A 232 66.90 -13.61 -5.61
N CYS A 233 66.77 -12.30 -5.83
CA CYS A 233 67.85 -11.48 -6.37
C CYS A 233 68.11 -10.27 -5.49
N LYS A 234 69.37 -9.81 -5.44
CA LYS A 234 69.75 -8.59 -4.72
C LYS A 234 69.90 -7.44 -5.70
N LEU A 235 69.44 -6.25 -5.32
CA LEU A 235 69.61 -5.05 -6.14
C LEU A 235 71.10 -4.69 -6.23
N ARG A 236 71.56 -4.35 -7.43
CA ARG A 236 72.95 -3.96 -7.69
C ARG A 236 73.00 -2.51 -8.16
N GLN A 237 74.03 -1.79 -7.72
CA GLN A 237 74.35 -0.48 -8.29
C GLN A 237 75.12 -0.64 -9.61
N ALA A 238 74.73 0.14 -10.61
CA ALA A 238 75.40 0.18 -11.91
C ALA A 238 75.86 1.61 -12.22
N GLU A 239 76.95 1.75 -12.97
CA GLU A 239 77.51 3.05 -13.36
C GLU A 239 76.64 3.75 -14.41
N HIS A 240 76.04 2.98 -15.32
CA HIS A 240 75.11 3.46 -16.34
C HIS A 240 73.66 3.15 -15.96
N CYS A 241 72.71 3.90 -16.53
CA CYS A 241 71.29 3.62 -16.40
C CYS A 241 70.85 2.56 -17.43
N TYR A 242 69.94 1.68 -17.01
CA TYR A 242 69.42 0.58 -17.81
C TYR A 242 67.89 0.60 -17.81
N SER A 243 67.30 0.12 -18.91
CA SER A 243 65.84 -0.05 -19.05
C SER A 243 65.28 -1.12 -18.12
N GLU A 244 66.12 -2.09 -17.77
CA GLU A 244 65.87 -3.20 -16.86
C GLU A 244 66.60 -2.96 -15.52
N LEU A 245 66.12 -3.60 -14.46
CA LEU A 245 66.63 -3.40 -13.11
C LEU A 245 67.92 -4.22 -12.89
N PRO A 246 69.09 -3.60 -12.62
CA PRO A 246 70.33 -4.35 -12.40
C PRO A 246 70.29 -5.13 -11.08
N VAL A 247 70.51 -6.43 -11.14
CA VAL A 247 70.45 -7.32 -9.97
C VAL A 247 71.62 -8.31 -9.94
N THR A 248 71.86 -8.92 -8.79
CA THR A 248 72.78 -10.05 -8.62
C THR A 248 72.02 -11.28 -8.17
N HIS A 249 72.29 -12.40 -8.85
CA HIS A 249 71.75 -13.72 -8.53
C HIS A 249 72.92 -14.71 -8.57
N ALA A 250 73.06 -15.54 -7.53
CA ALA A 250 74.16 -16.50 -7.40
C ALA A 250 75.55 -15.88 -7.71
N ASN A 251 75.84 -14.70 -7.15
CA ASN A 251 77.08 -13.92 -7.37
C ASN A 251 77.38 -13.53 -8.83
N THR A 252 76.42 -13.67 -9.73
CA THR A 252 76.52 -13.24 -11.14
C THR A 252 75.56 -12.08 -11.41
N SER A 253 75.98 -11.17 -12.29
CA SER A 253 75.21 -9.99 -12.66
C SER A 253 74.13 -10.35 -13.68
N PHE A 254 72.90 -9.91 -13.40
CA PHE A 254 71.75 -10.04 -14.28
C PHE A 254 70.96 -8.73 -14.32
N PHE A 255 69.98 -8.68 -15.20
CA PHE A 255 69.02 -7.60 -15.35
C PHE A 255 67.60 -8.17 -15.26
N LEU A 256 66.77 -7.54 -14.44
CA LEU A 256 65.39 -7.96 -14.24
C LEU A 256 64.46 -7.08 -15.07
N GLN A 257 63.73 -7.69 -16.00
CA GLN A 257 62.81 -6.98 -16.88
C GLN A 257 61.69 -6.27 -16.08
N PRO A 258 61.29 -5.06 -16.51
CA PRO A 258 60.14 -4.37 -15.92
C PRO A 258 58.86 -5.16 -16.19
N ARG A 259 57.90 -5.11 -15.26
CA ARG A 259 56.59 -5.81 -15.30
C ARG A 259 56.64 -7.35 -15.26
N THR A 260 57.29 -8.01 -16.21
CA THR A 260 57.35 -9.49 -16.33
C THR A 260 58.19 -10.15 -15.25
N ARG A 261 59.20 -9.44 -14.71
CA ARG A 261 60.15 -9.92 -13.69
C ARG A 261 61.00 -11.10 -14.13
N ILE A 262 61.31 -11.20 -15.41
CA ILE A 262 62.20 -12.24 -15.95
C ILE A 262 63.65 -11.76 -15.88
N LEU A 263 64.57 -12.64 -15.48
CA LEU A 263 66.01 -12.37 -15.46
C LEU A 263 66.60 -12.52 -16.85
N THR A 264 67.42 -11.56 -17.23
CA THR A 264 68.14 -11.48 -18.51
C THR A 264 69.62 -11.22 -18.24
N LYS A 265 70.49 -11.75 -19.09
CA LYS A 265 71.95 -11.59 -18.92
C LYS A 265 72.45 -10.20 -19.32
N THR A 266 71.73 -9.54 -20.21
CA THR A 266 72.10 -8.25 -20.81
C THR A 266 71.00 -7.23 -20.59
N GLY A 267 71.37 -5.99 -20.30
CA GLY A 267 70.45 -4.87 -20.15
C GLY A 267 70.61 -3.85 -21.27
N THR A 268 69.54 -3.13 -21.55
CA THR A 268 69.47 -2.05 -22.54
C THR A 268 69.92 -0.75 -21.88
N ILE A 269 71.11 -0.27 -22.25
CA ILE A 269 71.69 0.99 -21.75
C ILE A 269 70.82 2.18 -22.21
N ARG A 270 70.59 3.14 -21.30
CA ARG A 270 69.93 4.42 -21.60
C ARG A 270 70.60 5.58 -20.88
N ASP A 271 70.37 6.79 -21.39
CA ASP A 271 70.77 8.01 -20.72
C ASP A 271 70.00 8.20 -19.41
N CYS A 272 70.73 8.60 -18.36
CA CYS A 272 70.16 8.85 -17.06
C CYS A 272 69.35 10.17 -17.08
N ASN A 273 68.04 10.06 -17.28
CA ASN A 273 67.12 11.20 -17.33
C ASN A 273 66.40 11.40 -15.99
N HIS A 274 66.51 12.60 -15.40
CA HIS A 274 65.82 12.95 -14.16
C HIS A 274 64.35 13.39 -14.34
N LEU A 275 63.97 13.84 -15.53
CA LEU A 275 62.60 14.27 -15.87
C LEU A 275 61.69 13.08 -16.19
N LEU A 276 62.23 12.09 -16.91
CA LEU A 276 61.53 10.85 -17.27
C LEU A 276 62.30 9.63 -16.75
N PRO A 277 62.43 9.47 -15.42
CA PRO A 277 63.19 8.37 -14.86
C PRO A 277 62.42 7.05 -14.99
N ILE A 278 63.16 5.95 -15.10
CA ILE A 278 62.56 4.62 -15.07
C ILE A 278 62.21 4.30 -13.62
N MET A 279 60.95 3.93 -13.40
CA MET A 279 60.40 3.64 -12.09
C MET A 279 60.04 2.16 -11.96
N TYR A 280 60.32 1.59 -10.79
CA TYR A 280 60.01 0.20 -10.46
C TYR A 280 59.26 0.13 -9.14
N LYS A 281 58.25 -0.72 -9.07
CA LYS A 281 57.53 -1.03 -7.84
C LYS A 281 58.20 -2.19 -7.11
N LEU A 282 58.96 -1.97 -6.04
CA LEU A 282 59.61 -3.02 -5.26
C LEU A 282 58.95 -3.10 -3.89
N HIS A 283 58.44 -4.28 -3.49
CA HIS A 283 57.76 -4.50 -2.21
C HIS A 283 56.66 -3.46 -1.89
N GLY A 284 55.91 -3.01 -2.91
CA GLY A 284 54.83 -2.03 -2.76
C GLY A 284 55.26 -0.56 -2.86
N ILE A 285 56.56 -0.27 -2.80
CA ILE A 285 57.13 1.08 -2.83
C ILE A 285 57.70 1.35 -4.23
N TRP A 286 57.59 2.59 -4.70
CA TRP A 286 58.13 2.98 -6.00
C TRP A 286 59.53 3.56 -5.85
N PHE A 287 60.45 3.09 -6.69
CA PHE A 287 61.82 3.57 -6.76
C PHE A 287 62.10 4.06 -8.17
N ARG A 288 62.74 5.22 -8.29
CA ARG A 288 63.41 5.64 -9.54
C ARG A 288 64.87 5.22 -9.49
N LEU A 289 65.42 4.80 -10.63
CA LEU A 289 66.84 4.49 -10.74
C LEU A 289 67.56 5.59 -11.53
N THR A 290 68.37 6.37 -10.81
CA THR A 290 69.33 7.32 -11.38
C THR A 290 70.66 7.16 -10.66
N PRO A 291 71.62 6.48 -11.30
CA PRO A 291 72.44 5.33 -10.84
C PRO A 291 72.18 4.69 -9.45
N LYS A 292 71.73 5.46 -8.46
CA LYS A 292 71.28 5.01 -7.15
C LYS A 292 69.74 4.90 -7.13
N PRO A 293 69.18 3.91 -6.41
CA PRO A 293 67.74 3.82 -6.18
C PRO A 293 67.28 4.93 -5.23
N VAL A 294 66.25 5.67 -5.63
CA VAL A 294 65.63 6.72 -4.80
C VAL A 294 64.14 6.46 -4.75
N GLU A 295 63.57 6.46 -3.55
CA GLU A 295 62.12 6.32 -3.35
C GLU A 295 61.36 7.51 -3.95
N VAL A 296 60.20 7.22 -4.55
CA VAL A 296 59.36 8.19 -5.25
C VAL A 296 57.88 7.90 -5.02
N ILE A 297 57.05 8.92 -5.26
CA ILE A 297 55.60 8.80 -5.18
C ILE A 297 55.10 7.90 -6.31
N ALA A 298 54.05 7.12 -6.02
CA ALA A 298 53.42 6.25 -7.01
C ALA A 298 52.84 7.05 -8.19
N PRO A 299 52.96 6.55 -9.44
CA PRO A 299 52.34 7.18 -10.59
C PRO A 299 50.80 7.07 -10.52
N THR A 300 50.12 8.03 -11.15
CA THR A 300 48.65 8.02 -11.26
C THR A 300 48.16 6.82 -12.07
N ILE A 301 47.14 6.14 -11.56
CA ILE A 301 46.53 4.98 -12.22
C ILE A 301 45.49 5.47 -13.24
N ILE A 302 45.62 5.05 -14.49
CA ILE A 302 44.63 5.34 -15.54
C ILE A 302 43.36 4.52 -15.27
N GLN A 303 42.21 5.19 -15.22
CA GLN A 303 40.91 4.54 -15.05
C GLN A 303 40.24 4.30 -16.41
N PRO A 304 39.50 3.18 -16.59
CA PRO A 304 38.73 2.94 -17.80
C PRO A 304 37.61 3.97 -17.95
N MET A 305 37.37 4.46 -19.18
CA MET A 305 36.33 5.46 -19.47
C MET A 305 34.91 4.87 -19.59
N SER A 306 34.77 3.54 -19.49
CA SER A 306 33.47 2.87 -19.60
C SER A 306 32.78 2.76 -18.25
N HIS A 307 31.56 3.29 -18.15
CA HIS A 307 30.69 3.10 -16.99
C HIS A 307 29.55 2.12 -17.33
N PRO A 308 29.25 1.13 -16.47
CA PRO A 308 28.11 0.25 -16.68
C PRO A 308 26.80 1.04 -16.59
N THR A 309 25.90 0.89 -17.57
CA THR A 309 24.65 1.65 -17.71
C THR A 309 23.42 0.89 -17.21
N TRP A 310 23.56 -0.02 -16.24
CA TRP A 310 22.41 -0.76 -15.75
C TRP A 310 21.54 0.11 -14.83
N HIS A 311 20.23 0.14 -15.11
CA HIS A 311 19.23 0.82 -14.30
C HIS A 311 18.19 -0.17 -13.79
N TYR A 312 17.90 -0.12 -12.49
CA TYR A 312 16.84 -0.92 -11.89
C TYR A 312 15.46 -0.41 -12.33
N THR A 313 14.61 -1.31 -12.81
CA THR A 313 13.20 -1.02 -13.08
C THR A 313 12.33 -1.39 -11.88
N SER A 314 11.83 -0.38 -11.16
CA SER A 314 10.88 -0.58 -10.05
C SER A 314 9.49 -0.98 -10.57
N SER A 315 8.76 -1.75 -9.77
CA SER A 315 7.35 -2.03 -10.06
C SER A 315 6.49 -0.86 -9.53
N SER A 316 6.08 0.05 -10.41
CA SER A 316 5.27 1.23 -10.05
C SER A 316 3.89 0.87 -9.48
N SER A 317 3.37 -0.34 -9.79
CA SER A 317 2.01 -0.74 -9.42
C SER A 317 1.87 -1.38 -8.03
N LEU A 318 2.95 -1.75 -7.34
CA LEU A 318 2.84 -2.60 -6.13
C LEU A 318 2.12 -1.93 -4.94
N ALA A 319 2.27 -0.61 -4.80
CA ALA A 319 1.66 0.14 -3.71
C ALA A 319 0.13 0.18 -3.84
N THR A 320 -0.36 0.33 -5.07
CA THR A 320 -1.78 0.58 -5.37
C THR A 320 -2.53 -0.66 -5.85
N SER A 321 -1.85 -1.67 -6.37
CA SER A 321 -2.47 -2.87 -6.95
C SER A 321 -2.15 -4.14 -6.18
N GLY A 322 -3.04 -5.14 -6.27
CA GLY A 322 -2.90 -6.46 -5.64
C GLY A 322 -3.94 -7.45 -6.16
N ILE A 323 -4.19 -8.54 -5.44
CA ILE A 323 -5.21 -9.53 -5.84
C ILE A 323 -6.66 -9.10 -5.56
N TYR A 324 -6.85 -8.09 -4.70
CA TYR A 324 -8.17 -7.53 -4.35
C TYR A 324 -8.20 -6.04 -4.68
N SER A 325 -9.40 -5.54 -4.99
CA SER A 325 -9.64 -4.12 -5.16
C SER A 325 -9.69 -3.39 -3.81
N THR A 326 -9.61 -2.06 -3.83
CA THR A 326 -9.78 -1.24 -2.62
C THR A 326 -11.18 -1.38 -2.02
N ASP A 327 -12.23 -1.47 -2.86
CA ASP A 327 -13.62 -1.70 -2.41
C ASP A 327 -13.76 -3.03 -1.67
N ASP A 328 -13.11 -4.09 -2.16
CA ASP A 328 -13.14 -5.40 -1.51
C ASP A 328 -12.46 -5.34 -0.13
N LEU A 329 -11.31 -4.66 -0.03
CA LEU A 329 -10.60 -4.49 1.24
C LEU A 329 -11.40 -3.65 2.24
N ASP A 330 -12.08 -2.60 1.79
CA ASP A 330 -12.93 -1.75 2.64
C ASP A 330 -14.16 -2.53 3.14
N ARG A 331 -14.75 -3.39 2.30
CA ARG A 331 -15.84 -4.29 2.71
C ARG A 331 -15.39 -5.32 3.73
N LEU A 332 -14.20 -5.92 3.53
CA LEU A 332 -13.61 -6.82 4.52
C LEU A 332 -13.36 -6.10 5.84
N ARG A 333 -12.80 -4.89 5.80
CA ARG A 333 -12.57 -4.07 6.99
C ARG A 333 -13.88 -3.77 7.72
N ALA A 334 -14.91 -3.32 7.00
CA ALA A 334 -16.22 -3.04 7.58
C ALA A 334 -16.83 -4.30 8.23
N HIS A 335 -16.69 -5.46 7.60
CA HIS A 335 -17.17 -6.72 8.16
C HIS A 335 -16.43 -7.14 9.44
N ILE A 336 -15.11 -6.95 9.50
CA ILE A 336 -14.30 -7.23 10.70
C ILE A 336 -14.59 -6.22 11.82
N MET A 337 -14.81 -4.94 11.49
CA MET A 337 -15.12 -3.90 12.47
C MET A 337 -16.55 -3.98 12.98
N PHE A 338 -17.48 -4.56 12.22
CA PHE A 338 -18.90 -4.61 12.59
C PHE A 338 -19.17 -5.18 13.99
N PRO A 339 -18.63 -6.34 14.40
CA PRO A 339 -18.83 -6.85 15.77
C PRO A 339 -18.25 -5.94 16.86
N VAL A 340 -17.19 -5.19 16.56
CA VAL A 340 -16.53 -4.26 17.49
C VAL A 340 -17.34 -2.97 17.65
N GLU A 341 -17.88 -2.45 16.55
CA GLU A 341 -18.69 -1.22 16.54
C GLU A 341 -20.13 -1.47 17.01
N ARG A 342 -20.67 -2.68 16.81
CA ARG A 342 -22.06 -3.03 17.12
C ARG A 342 -22.49 -2.66 18.54
N PRO A 343 -21.76 -2.98 19.63
CA PRO A 343 -22.17 -2.60 20.98
C PRO A 343 -22.28 -1.08 21.16
N SER A 344 -21.32 -0.33 20.61
CA SER A 344 -21.30 1.14 20.67
C SER A 344 -22.46 1.76 19.91
N ILE A 345 -22.75 1.23 18.71
CA ILE A 345 -23.88 1.67 17.87
C ILE A 345 -25.21 1.36 18.57
N VAL A 346 -25.38 0.14 19.08
CA VAL A 346 -26.61 -0.27 19.79
C VAL A 346 -26.81 0.54 21.06
N ASN A 347 -25.77 0.79 21.84
CA ASN A 347 -25.86 1.61 23.05
C ASN A 347 -26.21 3.07 22.71
N THR A 348 -25.62 3.63 21.65
CA THR A 348 -25.93 4.98 21.17
C THR A 348 -27.37 5.08 20.67
N LEU A 349 -27.85 4.06 19.94
CA LEU A 349 -29.23 3.97 19.48
C LEU A 349 -30.21 3.86 20.67
N ALA A 350 -29.88 3.04 21.66
CA ALA A 350 -30.66 2.92 22.89
C ALA A 350 -30.70 4.26 23.66
N ARG A 351 -29.56 4.97 23.75
CA ARG A 351 -29.47 6.32 24.34
C ARG A 351 -30.43 7.29 23.66
N GLY A 352 -30.43 7.29 22.32
CA GLY A 352 -31.33 8.10 21.50
C GLY A 352 -32.81 7.72 21.66
N ALA A 353 -33.11 6.43 21.69
CA ALA A 353 -34.47 5.93 21.92
C ALA A 353 -35.01 6.29 23.32
N MET A 354 -34.12 6.43 24.31
CA MET A 354 -34.43 6.93 25.65
C MET A 354 -34.54 8.47 25.73
N GLY A 355 -34.40 9.19 24.61
CA GLY A 355 -34.56 10.64 24.53
C GLY A 355 -33.30 11.45 24.83
N ASN A 356 -32.13 10.81 24.94
CA ASN A 356 -30.87 11.54 25.11
C ASN A 356 -30.28 11.98 23.76
N GLU A 357 -29.50 13.07 23.78
CA GLU A 357 -28.82 13.55 22.57
C GLU A 357 -27.82 12.51 22.03
N ILE A 358 -27.85 12.31 20.72
CA ILE A 358 -26.90 11.45 20.01
C ILE A 358 -25.69 12.32 19.61
N PRO A 359 -24.45 11.97 20.00
CA PRO A 359 -23.27 12.75 19.63
C PRO A 359 -23.11 12.83 18.10
N ALA A 360 -22.82 14.04 17.60
CA ALA A 360 -22.72 14.31 16.16
C ALA A 360 -21.63 13.42 15.50
N GLY A 361 -21.98 12.80 14.37
CA GLY A 361 -21.09 11.92 13.61
C GLY A 361 -21.09 10.45 14.03
N SER A 362 -21.84 10.06 15.06
CA SER A 362 -21.90 8.66 15.52
C SER A 362 -22.86 7.77 14.71
N ILE A 363 -24.01 8.31 14.29
CA ILE A 363 -25.04 7.57 13.54
C ILE A 363 -25.78 8.53 12.60
N SER A 364 -25.84 8.21 11.31
CA SER A 364 -26.68 8.92 10.34
C SER A 364 -28.09 8.34 10.36
N LEU A 365 -29.05 9.07 10.95
CA LEU A 365 -30.46 8.64 11.03
C LEU A 365 -31.08 8.40 9.64
N SER A 366 -30.56 9.06 8.60
CA SER A 366 -30.95 8.89 7.19
C SER A 366 -30.69 7.48 6.65
N ASN A 367 -29.68 6.77 7.17
CA ASN A 367 -29.36 5.41 6.73
C ASN A 367 -30.13 4.33 7.53
N LEU A 368 -30.83 4.74 8.60
CA LEU A 368 -31.65 3.87 9.45
C LEU A 368 -33.14 3.96 9.12
N LEU A 369 -33.57 5.03 8.47
CA LEU A 369 -34.95 5.27 8.09
C LEU A 369 -35.10 5.04 6.60
N ASP A 370 -36.02 4.15 6.24
CA ASP A 370 -36.35 3.89 4.85
C ASP A 370 -36.96 5.14 4.18
N GLU A 371 -36.74 5.28 2.88
CA GLU A 371 -37.15 6.45 2.09
C GLU A 371 -38.66 6.72 2.24
N ASP A 372 -39.45 5.65 2.29
CA ASP A 372 -40.91 5.69 2.49
C ASP A 372 -41.30 6.24 3.87
N SER A 373 -40.50 5.96 4.90
CA SER A 373 -40.73 6.45 6.26
C SER A 373 -40.41 7.94 6.35
N LEU A 374 -39.33 8.38 5.71
CA LEU A 374 -38.97 9.80 5.63
C LEU A 374 -40.03 10.61 4.87
N ASN A 375 -40.52 10.09 3.75
CA ASN A 375 -41.58 10.74 2.98
C ASN A 375 -42.89 10.87 3.77
N ARG A 376 -43.28 9.84 4.53
CA ARG A 376 -44.45 9.91 5.42
C ARG A 376 -44.30 10.93 6.55
N ILE A 377 -43.10 11.03 7.14
CA ILE A 377 -42.81 12.04 8.16
C ILE A 377 -42.87 13.44 7.56
N ALA A 378 -42.26 13.64 6.38
CA ALA A 378 -42.29 14.92 5.68
C ALA A 378 -43.72 15.35 5.30
N GLU A 379 -44.53 14.43 4.78
CA GLU A 379 -45.91 14.71 4.40
C GLU A 379 -46.79 15.03 5.62
N SER A 380 -46.64 14.28 6.71
CA SER A 380 -47.44 14.48 7.93
C SER A 380 -47.05 15.75 8.69
N ALA A 381 -45.76 16.04 8.81
CA ALA A 381 -45.27 17.30 9.39
C ALA A 381 -45.65 18.49 8.52
N GLY A 382 -45.46 18.39 7.20
CA GLY A 382 -45.85 19.42 6.23
C GLY A 382 -47.34 19.73 6.29
N LYS A 383 -48.21 18.70 6.31
CA LYS A 383 -49.66 18.86 6.42
C LYS A 383 -50.08 19.55 7.73
N ARG A 384 -49.39 19.26 8.84
CA ARG A 384 -49.70 19.86 10.15
C ARG A 384 -49.31 21.33 10.22
N VAL A 385 -48.14 21.68 9.68
CA VAL A 385 -47.68 23.08 9.57
C VAL A 385 -48.59 23.87 8.61
N TRP A 386 -48.94 23.27 7.48
CA TRP A 386 -49.82 23.88 6.48
C TRP A 386 -51.22 24.15 7.03
N LYS A 387 -51.78 23.21 7.82
CA LYS A 387 -53.08 23.40 8.48
C LYS A 387 -53.08 24.63 9.40
N GLY A 388 -52.00 24.84 10.17
CA GLY A 388 -51.85 26.01 11.04
C GLY A 388 -51.81 27.34 10.26
N PHE A 389 -51.05 27.37 9.16
CA PHE A 389 -50.98 28.54 8.29
C PHE A 389 -52.32 28.88 7.63
N VAL A 390 -53.06 27.88 7.14
CA VAL A 390 -54.38 28.09 6.52
C VAL A 390 -55.40 28.63 7.53
N THR A 391 -55.43 28.11 8.76
CA THR A 391 -56.33 28.62 9.80
C THR A 391 -56.02 30.06 10.22
N PHE A 392 -54.73 30.42 10.28
CA PHE A 392 -54.31 31.79 10.57
C PHE A 392 -54.68 32.74 9.42
N GLY A 393 -54.50 32.30 8.17
CA GLY A 393 -54.87 33.07 6.97
C GLY A 393 -56.38 33.31 6.86
N SER A 394 -57.22 32.30 7.12
CA SER A 394 -58.68 32.47 7.06
C SER A 394 -59.22 33.39 8.16
N ALA A 395 -58.66 33.30 9.38
CA ALA A 395 -59.10 34.14 10.51
C ALA A 395 -58.72 35.62 10.29
N SER A 396 -57.52 35.88 9.79
CA SER A 396 -57.06 37.25 9.48
C SER A 396 -57.84 37.88 8.33
N ALA A 397 -58.17 37.13 7.28
CA ALA A 397 -59.01 37.61 6.18
C ALA A 397 -60.42 38.03 6.63
N GLY A 398 -61.05 37.28 7.55
CA GLY A 398 -62.36 37.62 8.09
C GLY A 398 -62.37 38.94 8.88
N VAL A 399 -61.36 39.17 9.72
CA VAL A 399 -61.22 40.42 10.49
C VAL A 399 -60.99 41.62 9.56
N LEU A 400 -60.14 41.47 8.54
CA LEU A 400 -59.91 42.53 7.55
C LEU A 400 -61.17 42.86 6.73
N ALA A 401 -61.98 41.85 6.38
CA ALA A 401 -63.24 42.07 5.68
C ALA A 401 -64.23 42.90 6.52
N ILE A 402 -64.38 42.58 7.81
CA ILE A 402 -65.23 43.34 8.74
C ILE A 402 -64.71 44.78 8.89
N PHE A 403 -63.40 44.96 9.03
CA PHE A 403 -62.79 46.28 9.12
C PHE A 403 -63.06 47.14 7.87
N ILE A 404 -62.94 46.56 6.67
CA ILE A 404 -63.25 47.25 5.41
C ILE A 404 -64.72 47.64 5.36
N ILE A 405 -65.65 46.75 5.73
CA ILE A 405 -67.10 47.03 5.73
C ILE A 405 -67.42 48.21 6.64
N ILE A 406 -66.88 48.23 7.86
CA ILE A 406 -67.08 49.33 8.82
C ILE A 406 -66.53 50.64 8.23
N ARG A 407 -65.35 50.61 7.61
CA ARG A 407 -64.76 51.81 7.00
C ARG A 407 -65.59 52.33 5.83
N THR A 408 -66.12 51.46 4.99
CA THR A 408 -67.00 51.85 3.88
C THR A 408 -68.32 52.44 4.36
N ALA A 409 -68.93 51.86 5.41
CA ALA A 409 -70.16 52.40 5.99
C ALA A 409 -69.94 53.81 6.58
N LYS A 410 -68.84 54.01 7.31
CA LYS A 410 -68.46 55.35 7.81
C LYS A 410 -68.31 56.36 6.67
N LEU A 411 -67.63 55.98 5.59
CA LEU A 411 -67.40 56.87 4.45
C LEU A 411 -68.72 57.28 3.77
N VAL A 412 -69.68 56.36 3.62
CA VAL A 412 -71.00 56.68 3.06
C VAL A 412 -71.75 57.68 3.93
N ILE A 413 -71.77 57.47 5.25
CA ILE A 413 -72.44 58.38 6.19
C ILE A 413 -71.79 59.77 6.16
N ASP A 414 -70.46 59.84 6.23
CA ASP A 414 -69.73 61.12 6.14
C ASP A 414 -70.04 61.82 4.82
N THR A 415 -70.06 61.10 3.69
CA THR A 415 -70.35 61.69 2.37
C THR A 415 -71.78 62.25 2.30
N LEU A 416 -72.77 61.59 2.91
CA LEU A 416 -74.15 62.07 2.97
C LEU A 416 -74.28 63.34 3.82
N ILE A 417 -73.64 63.38 5.00
CA ILE A 417 -73.68 64.56 5.89
C ILE A 417 -73.01 65.75 5.23
N HIS A 418 -71.82 65.55 4.66
CA HIS A 418 -71.10 66.62 3.98
C HIS A 418 -71.82 67.07 2.69
N GLY A 419 -72.41 66.13 1.94
CA GLY A 419 -73.23 66.43 0.78
C GLY A 419 -74.44 67.29 1.13
N TYR A 420 -75.11 66.98 2.26
CA TYR A 420 -76.20 67.79 2.78
C TYR A 420 -75.74 69.20 3.18
N ALA A 421 -74.64 69.31 3.95
CA ALA A 421 -74.10 70.60 4.40
C ALA A 421 -73.63 71.50 3.24
N LEU A 422 -73.10 70.90 2.17
CA LEU A 422 -72.65 71.65 1.01
C LEU A 422 -73.81 72.04 0.07
N HIS A 423 -74.82 71.19 -0.05
CA HIS A 423 -76.03 71.45 -0.84
C HIS A 423 -76.85 72.61 -0.26
N THR A 424 -76.92 72.76 1.07
CA THR A 424 -77.65 73.87 1.71
C THR A 424 -76.96 75.23 1.52
N MET A 425 -75.64 75.27 1.34
CA MET A 425 -74.85 76.51 1.20
C MET A 425 -74.63 76.93 -0.26
N TYR A 426 -74.42 75.98 -1.17
CA TYR A 426 -74.04 76.27 -2.57
C TYR A 426 -75.09 75.84 -3.62
N GLY A 427 -76.17 75.17 -3.22
CA GLY A 427 -77.16 74.62 -4.15
C GLY A 427 -76.56 73.59 -5.12
N TRP A 428 -77.24 73.33 -6.24
CA TRP A 428 -76.83 72.33 -7.24
C TRP A 428 -75.64 72.85 -8.08
N SER A 429 -74.42 72.66 -7.58
CA SER A 429 -73.18 73.10 -8.24
C SER A 429 -72.08 72.02 -8.22
N LEU A 430 -71.06 72.20 -9.06
CA LEU A 430 -69.91 71.29 -9.20
C LEU A 430 -69.14 71.04 -7.88
N HIS A 431 -69.35 71.88 -6.86
CA HIS A 431 -68.70 71.77 -5.55
C HIS A 431 -69.19 70.58 -4.71
N LEU A 432 -70.32 69.95 -5.06
CA LEU A 432 -70.84 68.74 -4.40
C LEU A 432 -69.90 67.52 -4.50
N VAL A 433 -69.01 67.48 -5.51
CA VAL A 433 -67.99 66.42 -5.64
C VAL A 433 -66.99 66.46 -4.49
N GLY A 434 -66.83 67.62 -3.84
CA GLY A 434 -66.00 67.77 -2.64
C GLY A 434 -66.50 66.97 -1.43
N ALA A 435 -67.78 66.57 -1.39
CA ALA A 435 -68.41 65.84 -0.28
C ALA A 435 -67.73 64.49 0.09
N VAL A 436 -67.01 63.89 -0.86
CA VAL A 436 -66.30 62.61 -0.68
C VAL A 436 -65.05 62.77 0.21
N TRP A 437 -64.51 63.98 0.34
CA TRP A 437 -63.30 64.24 1.12
C TRP A 437 -63.58 65.23 2.25
N SER A 438 -63.54 64.74 3.49
CA SER A 438 -63.82 65.55 4.70
C SER A 438 -62.93 66.81 4.82
N SER A 439 -61.71 66.77 4.29
CA SER A 439 -60.82 67.95 4.28
C SER A 439 -61.27 69.03 3.28
N VAL A 440 -61.82 68.62 2.13
CA VAL A 440 -62.25 69.55 1.07
C VAL A 440 -63.58 70.21 1.43
N THR A 441 -64.48 69.49 2.11
CA THR A 441 -65.76 70.01 2.61
C THR A 441 -65.58 71.08 3.67
N HIS A 442 -64.69 70.87 4.65
CA HIS A 442 -64.36 71.88 5.65
C HIS A 442 -63.78 73.15 5.02
N LEU A 443 -62.93 73.01 3.99
CA LEU A 443 -62.36 74.15 3.26
C LEU A 443 -63.44 74.94 2.50
N LEU A 444 -64.36 74.25 1.81
CA LEU A 444 -65.43 74.87 1.05
C LEU A 444 -66.48 75.56 1.95
N LEU A 445 -66.76 74.98 3.13
CA LEU A 445 -67.61 75.60 4.16
C LEU A 445 -66.96 76.88 4.73
N HIS A 446 -65.63 76.88 4.95
CA HIS A 446 -64.92 78.06 5.43
C HIS A 446 -64.86 79.19 4.39
N LEU A 447 -64.73 78.85 3.10
CA LEU A 447 -64.73 79.83 2.00
C LEU A 447 -66.12 80.47 1.77
N GLY A 448 -67.21 79.74 2.02
CA GLY A 448 -68.59 80.25 1.83
C GLY A 448 -69.02 81.26 2.89
N ARG A 449 -68.45 81.19 4.10
CA ARG A 449 -68.82 82.04 5.24
C ARG A 449 -68.25 83.48 5.16
N ARG A 450 -67.38 83.77 4.20
CA ARG A 450 -66.62 85.05 4.13
C ARG A 450 -67.33 86.21 3.42
N ARG A 451 -68.66 86.13 3.19
CA ARG A 451 -69.40 87.06 2.31
C ARG A 451 -70.41 88.01 2.98
N ASP A 452 -70.42 88.16 4.30
CA ASP A 452 -71.17 89.25 4.96
C ASP A 452 -70.28 90.02 5.96
N PRO A 453 -70.28 91.37 5.98
CA PRO A 453 -69.21 92.14 6.62
C PRO A 453 -69.67 92.91 7.87
N GLN A 454 -69.30 92.45 9.07
CA GLN A 454 -69.08 93.30 10.26
C GLN A 454 -68.40 92.52 11.42
N PRO A 455 -67.92 93.16 12.50
CA PRO A 455 -66.53 93.55 12.68
C PRO A 455 -65.81 92.87 13.85
N GLN A 456 -64.48 92.86 13.74
CA GLN A 456 -63.46 93.08 14.77
C GLN A 456 -63.89 92.99 16.26
N GLU A 457 -63.45 91.94 16.96
CA GLU A 457 -63.02 92.07 18.35
C GLU A 457 -61.95 91.02 18.69
N SER A 458 -60.78 91.54 19.06
CA SER A 458 -59.61 90.81 19.52
C SER A 458 -59.57 90.86 21.04
N THR A 459 -59.69 89.72 21.70
CA THR A 459 -59.38 89.60 23.14
C THR A 459 -58.66 88.28 23.38
N ASN A 460 -57.35 88.41 23.57
CA ASN A 460 -56.55 87.94 24.69
C ASN A 460 -57.12 86.87 25.65
N ALA A 461 -56.15 86.14 26.21
CA ALA A 461 -56.10 85.64 27.59
C ALA A 461 -56.63 84.20 27.83
N GLU A 462 -55.67 83.26 27.82
CA GLU A 462 -55.31 82.43 28.99
C GLU A 462 -55.78 83.00 30.36
N PRO A 463 -56.07 82.18 31.39
CA PRO A 463 -55.02 81.32 31.98
C PRO A 463 -55.56 79.97 32.51
N SER A 464 -54.71 78.93 32.51
CA SER A 464 -54.03 78.38 33.70
C SER A 464 -54.98 77.55 34.55
N ASP A 465 -54.64 76.43 35.17
CA ASP A 465 -53.46 75.90 35.84
C ASP A 465 -53.87 74.43 36.15
N GLU A 466 -53.05 73.47 36.54
CA GLU A 466 -51.64 73.40 36.82
C GLU A 466 -51.30 71.91 36.85
N THR A 467 -50.21 71.61 36.16
CA THR A 467 -49.24 70.55 36.49
C THR A 467 -48.81 70.66 37.96
N PRO A 468 -48.19 69.64 38.58
CA PRO A 468 -46.71 69.58 38.47
C PRO A 468 -46.22 68.12 38.42
N GLY A 469 -45.12 67.79 37.77
CA GLY A 469 -43.93 68.59 37.57
C GLY A 469 -42.72 67.63 37.52
N PRO A 470 -41.50 68.16 37.41
CA PRO A 470 -40.52 67.76 36.39
C PRO A 470 -39.36 66.97 37.00
N SER A 471 -38.40 66.48 36.21
CA SER A 471 -37.05 67.09 36.00
C SER A 471 -36.14 65.92 35.56
N ALA A 472 -35.09 65.99 34.75
CA ALA A 472 -34.43 67.00 33.93
C ALA A 472 -33.46 66.25 32.95
N PRO A 473 -32.96 66.90 31.88
CA PRO A 473 -31.96 66.40 30.92
C PRO A 473 -30.59 67.12 31.14
N PRO A 474 -29.75 67.44 30.14
CA PRO A 474 -29.00 66.69 29.12
C PRO A 474 -27.45 66.94 29.23
N SER A 475 -26.68 66.55 28.20
CA SER A 475 -25.55 67.30 27.57
C SER A 475 -24.20 66.53 27.38
N PRO A 476 -23.33 66.96 26.42
CA PRO A 476 -22.35 66.15 25.67
C PRO A 476 -20.86 66.58 25.83
N SER A 477 -19.92 65.86 25.18
CA SER A 477 -18.62 66.30 24.57
C SER A 477 -17.65 65.10 24.41
N GLU A 478 -17.15 64.78 23.20
CA GLU A 478 -15.75 65.03 22.69
C GLU A 478 -14.63 64.46 23.62
N ASP A 479 -13.68 63.60 23.21
CA ASP A 479 -12.67 63.79 22.16
C ASP A 479 -11.92 62.48 21.76
N GLN A 480 -11.20 62.56 20.63
CA GLN A 480 -10.40 61.58 19.85
C GLN A 480 -9.02 61.18 20.51
N PRO A 481 -8.00 60.51 19.89
CA PRO A 481 -7.86 59.76 18.61
C PRO A 481 -6.94 58.47 18.62
N SER A 482 -6.82 57.81 17.44
CA SER A 482 -5.63 57.20 16.76
C SER A 482 -4.54 56.43 17.56
N THR A 483 -3.83 55.38 17.12
CA THR A 483 -3.58 54.59 15.89
C THR A 483 -2.48 53.58 16.26
N SER A 484 -2.39 52.40 15.64
CA SER A 484 -1.22 52.00 14.81
C SER A 484 -1.18 50.50 14.45
N ASN A 485 -0.80 50.31 13.19
CA ASN A 485 -0.65 49.11 12.38
C ASN A 485 0.41 48.11 12.87
N SER A 486 0.31 46.85 12.44
CA SER A 486 1.16 46.30 11.35
C SER A 486 0.98 44.77 11.23
N SER A 487 0.50 44.33 10.07
CA SER A 487 1.21 43.55 9.03
C SER A 487 1.37 42.05 9.31
N THR A 488 0.80 41.21 8.45
CA THR A 488 1.27 39.85 8.25
C THR A 488 1.13 39.48 6.78
N GLU A 489 2.27 39.28 6.12
CA GLU A 489 2.40 38.73 4.79
C GLU A 489 3.25 37.45 4.90
N ALA A 490 2.77 36.40 4.22
CA ALA A 490 3.45 35.19 3.75
C ALA A 490 4.44 34.43 4.67
N LEU A 491 4.17 33.13 4.90
CA LEU A 491 4.83 32.04 4.15
C LEU A 491 4.39 30.65 4.64
N HIS A 492 4.01 29.84 3.66
CA HIS A 492 3.78 28.41 3.74
C HIS A 492 5.12 27.68 3.59
N LEU A 493 5.50 26.75 4.48
CA LEU A 493 6.34 25.60 4.10
C LEU A 493 6.39 24.48 5.17
N SER A 494 6.33 23.25 4.65
CA SER A 494 6.97 22.00 5.11
C SER A 494 6.53 21.26 6.37
N HIS A 495 5.87 20.12 6.10
CA HIS A 495 6.17 18.76 6.57
C HIS A 495 7.20 18.61 7.70
N ALA A 496 6.73 18.11 8.84
CA ALA A 496 7.56 17.52 9.89
C ALA A 496 7.35 15.99 9.93
N HIS A 497 8.46 15.26 9.98
CA HIS A 497 8.55 13.82 10.19
C HIS A 497 7.96 13.37 11.54
N PRO A 498 7.45 12.14 11.67
CA PRO A 498 7.08 11.58 12.96
C PRO A 498 8.34 11.18 13.74
N ASN A 499 8.53 11.80 14.89
CA ASN A 499 9.54 11.42 15.87
C ASN A 499 9.21 10.06 16.47
N VAL A 500 10.13 9.11 16.26
CA VAL A 500 10.19 7.84 16.98
C VAL A 500 10.64 8.15 18.41
N VAL A 501 9.73 8.05 19.36
CA VAL A 501 10.04 8.05 20.80
C VAL A 501 10.22 6.58 21.23
N VAL A 502 11.46 6.19 21.46
CA VAL A 502 11.80 4.93 22.15
C VAL A 502 11.60 5.18 23.64
N SER A 503 10.46 4.74 24.18
CA SER A 503 10.26 4.62 25.63
C SER A 503 10.65 3.20 26.07
N SER A 504 11.69 3.10 26.89
CA SER A 504 12.07 1.86 27.56
C SER A 504 11.17 1.64 28.78
N THR A 505 10.08 0.91 28.61
CA THR A 505 9.23 0.48 29.73
C THR A 505 9.72 -0.88 30.22
N LYS A 506 10.39 -0.90 31.38
CA LYS A 506 10.61 -2.11 32.17
C LYS A 506 9.31 -2.44 32.89
N GLU A 507 8.55 -3.39 32.37
CA GLU A 507 7.44 -3.97 33.13
C GLU A 507 7.41 -5.49 32.93
N LYS A 508 7.54 -6.19 34.06
CA LYS A 508 7.48 -7.64 34.16
C LYS A 508 6.03 -8.07 33.99
N GLN A 509 5.73 -8.88 32.99
CA GLN A 509 4.51 -9.69 32.97
C GLN A 509 4.77 -11.08 32.39
N HIS A 510 4.30 -12.08 33.13
CA HIS A 510 4.44 -13.51 32.83
C HIS A 510 3.67 -13.90 31.57
N ALA A 511 4.34 -14.63 30.68
CA ALA A 511 3.74 -15.31 29.54
C ALA A 511 3.36 -16.76 29.91
N PRO A 512 2.31 -17.35 29.29
CA PRO A 512 1.79 -18.66 29.63
C PRO A 512 2.72 -19.80 29.16
N ALA A 513 2.77 -20.86 29.97
CA ALA A 513 3.68 -22.00 29.83
C ALA A 513 3.24 -22.97 28.72
N ILE A 514 3.79 -22.84 27.50
CA ILE A 514 3.85 -23.94 26.51
C ILE A 514 5.14 -23.85 25.69
N TYR A 515 6.30 -24.06 26.31
CA TYR A 515 7.51 -24.52 25.61
C TYR A 515 8.26 -25.46 26.55
N LYS A 516 8.45 -26.72 26.13
CA LYS A 516 9.34 -27.65 26.83
C LYS A 516 10.77 -27.14 26.65
N THR A 517 11.38 -26.65 27.72
CA THR A 517 12.79 -26.29 27.77
C THR A 517 13.62 -27.57 27.91
N TYR A 518 14.45 -27.87 26.92
CA TYR A 518 15.45 -28.94 27.02
C TYR A 518 16.69 -28.42 27.74
N THR A 519 17.27 -29.22 28.63
CA THR A 519 18.55 -28.90 29.25
C THR A 519 19.71 -29.29 28.33
N TYR A 520 20.88 -28.66 28.51
CA TYR A 520 22.09 -29.00 27.76
C TYR A 520 22.47 -30.49 27.87
N THR A 521 22.15 -31.12 29.01
CA THR A 521 22.29 -32.56 29.25
C THR A 521 21.34 -33.43 28.42
N ASP A 522 20.14 -32.94 28.09
CA ASP A 522 19.17 -33.66 27.25
C ASP A 522 19.58 -33.70 25.78
N LEU A 523 20.24 -32.63 25.31
CA LEU A 523 20.72 -32.52 23.93
C LEU A 523 22.02 -33.31 23.68
N ARG A 524 22.82 -33.56 24.71
CA ARG A 524 24.10 -34.29 24.59
C ARG A 524 23.92 -35.74 24.11
N LYS A 525 22.81 -36.38 24.45
CA LYS A 525 22.50 -37.77 24.05
C LYS A 525 22.35 -37.97 22.54
N TYR A 526 22.12 -36.90 21.78
CA TYR A 526 21.96 -36.93 20.33
C TYR A 526 23.24 -36.61 19.56
N LEU A 527 24.33 -36.21 20.25
CA LEU A 527 25.59 -35.82 19.63
C LEU A 527 26.63 -36.95 19.59
N ASP A 528 26.49 -37.99 20.42
CA ASP A 528 27.49 -39.08 20.55
C ASP A 528 27.21 -40.31 19.65
N VAL A 529 26.31 -40.22 18.66
CA VAL A 529 25.94 -41.38 17.80
C VAL A 529 26.78 -41.51 16.52
N ASN A 530 27.72 -40.60 16.26
CA ASN A 530 28.59 -40.67 15.07
C ASN A 530 30.07 -40.89 15.43
N VAL A 531 30.40 -42.11 15.83
CA VAL A 531 31.77 -42.65 15.73
C VAL A 531 31.68 -44.02 15.05
N PRO A 532 32.26 -44.22 13.85
CA PRO A 532 32.35 -45.53 13.24
C PRO A 532 33.46 -46.34 13.94
N ASN A 533 33.12 -47.56 14.38
CA ASN A 533 34.08 -48.60 14.73
C ASN A 533 34.92 -48.94 13.49
N ASN A 534 36.24 -48.83 13.60
CA ASN A 534 37.19 -49.56 12.76
C ASN A 534 37.47 -50.90 13.43
N ASP A 535 37.03 -51.99 12.80
CA ASP A 535 37.74 -53.27 12.76
C ASP A 535 38.42 -53.37 11.38
#